data_AF-A0A660LGZ8-F1
#
_entry.id   AF-A0A660LGZ8-F1
#
_cell.length_a   1.000
_cell.length_b   1.000
_cell.length_c   1.000
_cell.angle_alpha   90.00
_cell.angle_beta   90.00
_cell.angle_gamma   90.00
#
_symmetry.space_group_name_H-M   'P 1'
#
loop_
_entity.id
_entity.type
_entity.pdbx_description
1 polymer ?
#
loop_
_entity_poly.entity_id
_entity_poly.type
_entity_poly.pdbx_seq_one_letter_code
_entity_poly.pdbx_strand_id
1 'polypeptide(L)'
;MSLIPELEREWERVMPVRRARRTLRLSVAIGAALLCGGTAALAATGVLQVPIGSPADDELQLKPDEGIGTLTPGGARVLAVQAEDPDGGPPWGLQVSMTTRKLGCLQAARMQDGRLGVFGRDGAFDDDGKFHPFADGGIGHRVSCTQLDANGRLITNVVAGGLAASASPKGECYAPQFTRGVPKDQLCDPQAIRILYFGLLGPEAKSIVAHGKEIPTTGPEGAYLLVDRIGDSGAGGMGSGTLFPTSSPITEVRFKDGSSCAIKPSGADEACVNPGYAAPPESTLTEADVKSKITVRKTKGKRGHRWKVRVSFRAPVAIPDAGSAYSIYLSVPPNTQRHRGIGTSTFKNLKAGETVTFTFNSLGGHGRYHGTVRYGRVNGMFGTPARDGLEVGKVSFRLP
;
A
#
# COMPACT_ATOMS: atom_id res chain seq x y z
N MET A 1 50.96 -35.61 -18.18
CA MET A 1 50.99 -36.77 -17.28
C MET A 1 49.64 -36.88 -16.60
N SER A 2 48.95 -37.97 -16.88
CA SER A 2 47.59 -38.34 -16.49
C SER A 2 47.54 -38.92 -15.08
N LEU A 3 46.56 -38.53 -14.27
CA LEU A 3 46.18 -39.24 -13.05
C LEU A 3 44.64 -39.30 -12.93
N ILE A 4 44.03 -40.06 -13.86
CA ILE A 4 42.67 -40.61 -13.74
C ILE A 4 42.73 -42.15 -13.95
N PRO A 5 43.40 -42.95 -13.08
CA PRO A 5 43.09 -44.38 -13.06
C PRO A 5 43.04 -45.02 -11.65
N GLU A 6 43.04 -44.23 -10.58
CA GLU A 6 43.05 -44.77 -9.20
C GLU A 6 41.70 -44.67 -8.49
N LEU A 7 40.78 -43.80 -8.93
CA LEU A 7 39.42 -43.75 -8.36
C LEU A 7 38.43 -44.75 -8.96
N GLU A 8 38.66 -45.26 -10.18
CA GLU A 8 37.77 -46.27 -10.80
C GLU A 8 37.98 -47.69 -10.23
N ARG A 9 39.06 -47.93 -9.48
CA ARG A 9 39.40 -49.27 -8.94
C ARG A 9 38.82 -49.59 -7.56
N GLU A 10 38.10 -48.66 -6.92
CA GLU A 10 37.43 -48.92 -5.63
C GLU A 10 35.94 -49.25 -5.77
N TRP A 11 35.31 -48.99 -6.92
CA TRP A 11 33.86 -49.23 -7.09
C TRP A 11 33.47 -50.66 -7.50
N GLU A 12 34.40 -51.47 -8.03
CA GLU A 12 34.09 -52.84 -8.49
C GLU A 12 34.26 -53.95 -7.44
N ARG A 13 34.59 -53.64 -6.18
CA ARG A 13 34.95 -54.67 -5.18
C ARG A 13 33.87 -55.07 -4.17
N VAL A 14 32.61 -54.67 -4.37
CA VAL A 14 31.51 -55.11 -3.49
C VAL A 14 30.43 -55.83 -4.30
N MET A 15 30.73 -57.07 -4.68
CA MET A 15 29.75 -58.08 -5.10
C MET A 15 29.67 -59.14 -3.98
N PRO A 16 28.50 -59.79 -3.77
CA PRO A 16 28.32 -61.03 -4.51
C PRO A 16 26.90 -61.29 -5.01
N VAL A 17 26.88 -61.86 -6.21
CA VAL A 17 25.79 -62.63 -6.81
C VAL A 17 25.61 -63.96 -6.07
N ARG A 18 24.37 -64.29 -5.67
CA ARG A 18 23.94 -65.68 -5.45
C ARG A 18 22.58 -65.93 -6.12
N ARG A 19 22.59 -66.80 -7.13
CA ARG A 19 21.41 -67.49 -7.69
C ARG A 19 21.11 -68.73 -6.84
N ALA A 20 19.86 -68.92 -6.41
CA ALA A 20 18.98 -70.04 -6.82
C ALA A 20 17.87 -70.40 -5.81
N ARG A 21 16.63 -70.43 -6.35
CA ARG A 21 15.51 -71.38 -6.15
C ARG A 21 14.57 -71.28 -4.94
N ARG A 22 13.27 -71.16 -5.32
CA ARG A 22 12.01 -71.67 -4.71
C ARG A 22 11.60 -70.98 -3.39
N THR A 23 10.36 -70.62 -3.09
CA THR A 23 9.01 -70.87 -3.63
C THR A 23 8.05 -69.95 -2.87
N LEU A 24 6.93 -69.58 -3.49
CA LEU A 24 5.63 -69.27 -2.87
C LEU A 24 5.63 -68.32 -1.65
N ARG A 25 5.22 -67.07 -1.87
CA ARG A 25 4.08 -66.43 -1.17
C ARG A 25 3.85 -65.03 -1.73
N LEU A 26 2.89 -65.00 -2.64
CA LEU A 26 2.17 -63.81 -3.09
C LEU A 26 1.52 -63.10 -1.88
N SER A 27 1.42 -61.78 -2.00
CA SER A 27 0.51 -60.88 -1.27
C SER A 27 1.00 -60.40 0.11
N VAL A 28 1.43 -59.13 0.20
CA VAL A 28 1.08 -58.14 1.25
C VAL A 28 1.89 -56.83 1.15
N ALA A 29 2.98 -56.73 0.38
CA ALA A 29 3.83 -55.54 0.40
C ALA A 29 3.64 -54.54 -0.77
N ILE A 30 2.40 -54.14 -1.10
CA ILE A 30 2.12 -53.00 -2.01
C ILE A 30 1.27 -51.90 -1.32
N GLY A 31 0.84 -52.09 -0.07
CA GLY A 31 0.03 -51.11 0.67
C GLY A 31 0.80 -50.05 1.48
N ALA A 32 2.12 -50.20 1.68
CA ALA A 32 2.88 -49.39 2.65
C ALA A 32 4.01 -48.53 2.05
N ALA A 33 4.15 -48.49 0.72
CA ALA A 33 5.10 -47.61 0.03
C ALA A 33 4.40 -46.44 -0.73
N LEU A 34 3.09 -46.29 -0.57
CA LEU A 34 2.27 -45.23 -1.17
C LEU A 34 1.86 -44.12 -0.18
N LEU A 35 2.34 -44.16 1.07
CA LEU A 35 1.93 -43.23 2.14
C LEU A 35 3.04 -42.35 2.71
N CYS A 36 4.29 -42.42 2.21
CA CYS A 36 5.41 -41.61 2.74
C CYS A 36 6.31 -40.97 1.66
N GLY A 37 5.81 -40.78 0.43
CA GLY A 37 6.57 -40.20 -0.70
C GLY A 37 6.00 -38.89 -1.24
N GLY A 38 5.31 -38.10 -0.42
CA GLY A 38 4.56 -36.92 -0.84
C GLY A 38 5.31 -35.60 -0.66
N THR A 39 6.55 -35.47 -1.15
CA THR A 39 7.18 -34.15 -1.34
C THR A 39 8.10 -34.15 -2.56
N ALA A 40 8.01 -33.06 -3.33
CA ALA A 40 8.87 -32.65 -4.45
C ALA A 40 8.62 -33.28 -5.83
N ALA A 41 7.70 -32.66 -6.60
CA ALA A 41 7.96 -32.11 -7.95
C ALA A 41 6.65 -31.90 -8.74
N LEU A 42 5.88 -30.87 -8.39
CA LEU A 42 4.85 -30.29 -9.27
C LEU A 42 4.95 -28.76 -9.18
N ALA A 43 6.08 -28.23 -9.60
CA ALA A 43 6.32 -26.80 -9.76
C ALA A 43 6.95 -26.57 -11.13
N ALA A 44 6.16 -26.77 -12.19
CA ALA A 44 6.58 -26.44 -13.55
C ALA A 44 5.43 -26.10 -14.51
N THR A 45 4.17 -26.19 -14.08
CA THR A 45 3.04 -25.69 -14.87
C THR A 45 2.10 -24.97 -13.92
N GLY A 46 1.96 -23.66 -14.09
CA GLY A 46 0.91 -22.89 -13.42
C GLY A 46 -0.46 -23.53 -13.59
N VAL A 47 -1.41 -23.13 -12.74
CA VAL A 47 -2.77 -23.68 -12.59
C VAL A 47 -2.90 -24.83 -11.57
N LEU A 48 -2.31 -24.67 -10.38
CA LEU A 48 -2.92 -25.27 -9.19
C LEU A 48 -3.75 -24.18 -8.52
N GLN A 49 -5.04 -24.13 -8.87
CA GLN A 49 -6.03 -23.36 -8.12
C GLN A 49 -6.03 -23.89 -6.69
N VAL A 50 -5.78 -23.02 -5.71
CA VAL A 50 -5.96 -23.42 -4.31
C VAL A 50 -7.46 -23.42 -3.98
N PRO A 51 -7.92 -24.24 -3.03
CA PRO A 51 -9.33 -24.26 -2.67
C PRO A 51 -9.79 -22.87 -2.19
N ILE A 52 -11.07 -22.55 -2.42
CA ILE A 52 -11.66 -21.28 -1.98
C ILE A 52 -12.16 -21.45 -0.53
N GLY A 53 -11.72 -20.56 0.35
CA GLY A 53 -12.15 -20.45 1.74
C GLY A 53 -13.32 -19.47 1.91
N SER A 54 -13.70 -19.22 3.16
CA SER A 54 -14.67 -18.17 3.49
C SER A 54 -14.18 -16.78 3.07
N PRO A 55 -15.06 -15.83 2.75
CA PRO A 55 -14.62 -14.47 2.42
C PRO A 55 -13.77 -13.85 3.53
N ALA A 56 -12.81 -13.01 3.14
CA ALA A 56 -12.08 -12.18 4.07
C ALA A 56 -12.93 -10.99 4.50
N ASP A 57 -12.96 -10.73 5.81
CA ASP A 57 -13.69 -9.60 6.37
C ASP A 57 -13.13 -8.26 5.87
N ASP A 58 -14.02 -7.32 5.56
CA ASP A 58 -13.65 -5.92 5.36
C ASP A 58 -13.61 -5.24 6.73
N GLU A 59 -12.42 -4.94 7.23
CA GLU A 59 -12.24 -4.33 8.55
C GLU A 59 -12.64 -2.83 8.57
N LEU A 60 -12.87 -2.22 7.40
CA LEU A 60 -13.12 -0.78 7.30
C LEU A 60 -14.62 -0.46 7.26
N GLN A 61 -15.13 0.14 8.35
CA GLN A 61 -16.44 0.81 8.33
C GLN A 61 -16.35 2.14 7.59
N LEU A 62 -16.63 2.10 6.30
CA LEU A 62 -16.62 3.28 5.42
C LEU A 62 -17.93 4.06 5.51
N LYS A 63 -17.83 5.39 5.45
CA LYS A 63 -18.97 6.31 5.37
C LYS A 63 -18.92 7.11 4.07
N PRO A 64 -20.05 7.37 3.41
CA PRO A 64 -20.04 8.01 2.09
C PRO A 64 -19.40 9.40 2.06
N ASP A 65 -19.44 10.14 3.16
CA ASP A 65 -19.04 11.54 3.27
C ASP A 65 -17.82 11.77 4.19
N GLU A 66 -17.20 10.72 4.73
CA GLU A 66 -16.00 10.79 5.57
C GLU A 66 -14.85 9.93 5.01
N GLY A 67 -13.61 10.23 5.40
CA GLY A 67 -12.41 9.50 5.01
C GLY A 67 -12.25 9.41 3.50
N ILE A 68 -12.19 8.18 2.97
CA ILE A 68 -12.17 7.94 1.52
C ILE A 68 -13.55 7.93 0.88
N GLY A 69 -14.64 7.94 1.65
CA GLY A 69 -15.98 7.62 1.15
C GLY A 69 -16.28 6.12 1.20
N THR A 70 -17.43 5.72 0.68
CA THR A 70 -17.72 4.33 0.34
C THR A 70 -17.37 4.08 -1.13
N LEU A 71 -17.24 2.82 -1.53
CA LEU A 71 -17.16 2.50 -2.95
C LEU A 71 -18.47 2.87 -3.66
N THR A 72 -18.33 3.40 -4.87
CA THR A 72 -19.46 3.64 -5.76
C THR A 72 -19.90 2.30 -6.37
N PRO A 73 -21.21 2.05 -6.57
CA PRO A 73 -21.69 0.83 -7.23
C PRO A 73 -21.04 0.65 -8.60
N GLY A 74 -20.48 -0.54 -8.86
CA GLY A 74 -19.74 -0.82 -10.10
C GLY A 74 -18.40 -0.07 -10.24
N GLY A 75 -18.02 0.70 -9.23
CA GLY A 75 -16.81 1.51 -9.23
C GLY A 75 -15.54 0.72 -8.93
N ALA A 76 -15.63 -0.57 -8.58
CA ALA A 76 -14.51 -1.45 -8.31
C ALA A 76 -14.28 -2.44 -9.46
N ARG A 77 -13.03 -2.60 -9.89
CA ARG A 77 -12.65 -3.49 -10.99
C ARG A 77 -11.26 -4.07 -10.78
N VAL A 78 -11.17 -5.39 -10.86
CA VAL A 78 -9.89 -6.10 -10.91
C VAL A 78 -9.23 -5.86 -12.26
N LEU A 79 -7.94 -5.55 -12.24
CA LEU A 79 -7.13 -5.29 -13.43
C LEU A 79 -6.52 -6.61 -13.93
N ALA A 80 -6.24 -6.68 -15.23
CA ALA A 80 -5.62 -7.87 -15.83
C ALA A 80 -4.13 -8.03 -15.46
N VAL A 81 -3.51 -7.03 -14.83
CA VAL A 81 -2.10 -7.09 -14.42
C VAL A 81 -1.92 -8.07 -13.26
N GLN A 82 -0.92 -8.92 -13.38
CA GLN A 82 -0.55 -9.91 -12.39
C GLN A 82 0.97 -9.97 -12.25
N ALA A 83 1.45 -10.36 -11.08
CA ALA A 83 2.85 -10.68 -10.85
C ALA A 83 2.95 -11.97 -10.04
N GLU A 84 3.87 -12.84 -10.44
CA GLU A 84 4.17 -14.04 -9.67
C GLU A 84 4.76 -13.66 -8.31
N ASP A 85 4.48 -14.47 -7.30
CA ASP A 85 5.16 -14.34 -6.03
C ASP A 85 6.50 -15.11 -6.06
N PRO A 86 7.58 -14.53 -5.51
CA PRO A 86 8.89 -15.18 -5.47
C PRO A 86 8.95 -16.55 -4.77
N ASP A 87 7.97 -16.89 -3.92
CA ASP A 87 7.83 -18.20 -3.27
C ASP A 87 6.71 -19.07 -3.88
N GLY A 88 6.09 -18.63 -4.97
CA GLY A 88 4.95 -19.29 -5.60
C GLY A 88 3.61 -19.07 -4.86
N GLY A 89 2.61 -19.84 -5.25
CA GLY A 89 1.21 -19.68 -4.83
C GLY A 89 0.40 -18.77 -5.76
N PRO A 90 -0.82 -18.36 -5.36
CA PRO A 90 -1.65 -17.47 -6.17
C PRO A 90 -0.91 -16.17 -6.51
N PRO A 91 -0.96 -15.67 -7.76
CA PRO A 91 -0.27 -14.44 -8.14
C PRO A 91 -0.75 -13.24 -7.33
N TRP A 92 0.03 -12.17 -7.33
CA TRP A 92 -0.43 -10.85 -6.90
C TRP A 92 -1.21 -10.17 -8.03
N GLY A 93 -2.17 -9.36 -7.66
CA GLY A 93 -3.03 -8.63 -8.59
C GLY A 93 -3.45 -7.28 -8.07
N LEU A 94 -4.04 -6.48 -8.96
CA LEU A 94 -4.51 -5.12 -8.65
C LEU A 94 -6.01 -4.96 -8.85
N GLN A 95 -6.61 -4.11 -8.02
CA GLN A 95 -7.97 -3.61 -8.19
C GLN A 95 -7.94 -2.09 -8.12
N VAL A 96 -8.63 -1.46 -9.07
CA VAL A 96 -8.96 -0.04 -8.99
C VAL A 96 -10.37 0.10 -8.46
N SER A 97 -10.60 1.09 -7.59
CA SER A 97 -11.93 1.42 -7.11
C SER A 97 -12.20 2.92 -7.02
N MET A 98 -13.45 3.31 -7.26
CA MET A 98 -13.90 4.70 -7.22
C MET A 98 -14.81 4.94 -6.03
N THR A 99 -14.63 6.06 -5.33
CA THR A 99 -15.35 6.36 -4.09
C THR A 99 -16.36 7.49 -4.22
N THR A 100 -17.33 7.54 -3.30
CA THR A 100 -18.33 8.62 -3.20
C THR A 100 -17.71 9.99 -2.93
N ARG A 101 -16.47 10.05 -2.45
CA ARG A 101 -15.70 11.30 -2.27
C ARG A 101 -14.73 11.57 -3.42
N LYS A 102 -14.97 10.99 -4.60
CA LYS A 102 -14.24 11.19 -5.86
C LYS A 102 -12.74 10.87 -5.78
N LEU A 103 -12.39 9.86 -4.99
CA LEU A 103 -11.05 9.30 -5.00
C LEU A 103 -11.00 8.08 -5.92
N GLY A 104 -9.86 7.91 -6.57
CA GLY A 104 -9.45 6.62 -7.12
C GLY A 104 -8.56 5.92 -6.11
N CYS A 105 -8.86 4.67 -5.83
CA CYS A 105 -8.14 3.81 -4.92
C CYS A 105 -7.50 2.66 -5.71
N LEU A 106 -6.23 2.37 -5.42
CA LEU A 106 -5.50 1.24 -5.98
C LEU A 106 -5.16 0.28 -4.85
N GLN A 107 -5.57 -0.97 -4.99
CA GLN A 107 -5.35 -2.03 -4.01
C GLN A 107 -4.54 -3.15 -4.65
N ALA A 108 -3.57 -3.68 -3.91
CA ALA A 108 -2.84 -4.89 -4.27
C ALA A 108 -3.13 -6.02 -3.28
N ALA A 109 -3.33 -7.24 -3.78
CA ALA A 109 -3.60 -8.42 -2.96
C ALA A 109 -3.30 -9.70 -3.75
N ARG A 110 -3.55 -10.89 -3.16
CA ARG A 110 -3.51 -12.15 -3.89
C ARG A 110 -4.68 -12.22 -4.88
N MET A 111 -4.44 -12.83 -6.03
CA MET A 111 -5.42 -12.98 -7.10
C MET A 111 -5.63 -14.46 -7.43
N GLN A 112 -6.90 -14.85 -7.53
CA GLN A 112 -7.31 -16.14 -8.08
C GLN A 112 -8.65 -15.98 -8.79
N ASP A 113 -8.78 -16.56 -9.99
CA ASP A 113 -10.02 -16.58 -10.77
C ASP A 113 -10.67 -15.19 -10.94
N GLY A 114 -9.83 -14.17 -11.18
CA GLY A 114 -10.27 -12.79 -11.38
C GLY A 114 -10.74 -12.07 -10.11
N ARG A 115 -10.53 -12.66 -8.93
CA ARG A 115 -10.89 -12.09 -7.62
C ARG A 115 -9.64 -11.77 -6.83
N LEU A 116 -9.70 -10.70 -6.04
CA LEU A 116 -8.67 -10.39 -5.06
C LEU A 116 -9.03 -10.94 -3.68
N GLY A 117 -8.02 -11.28 -2.89
CA GLY A 117 -8.20 -11.85 -1.57
C GLY A 117 -6.91 -12.04 -0.79
N VAL A 118 -7.04 -12.81 0.29
CA VAL A 118 -5.97 -13.22 1.20
C VAL A 118 -5.70 -14.70 0.99
N PHE A 119 -4.45 -15.12 1.08
CA PHE A 119 -4.08 -16.54 1.06
C PHE A 119 -3.86 -17.03 2.50
N GLY A 120 -4.47 -18.15 2.87
CA GLY A 120 -4.41 -18.78 4.19
C GLY A 120 -3.03 -19.33 4.50
N ARG A 121 -2.11 -18.43 4.87
CA ARG A 121 -0.73 -18.69 5.29
C ARG A 121 -0.22 -17.57 6.18
N ASP A 122 0.97 -17.73 6.74
CA ASP A 122 1.65 -16.76 7.59
C ASP A 122 0.79 -16.33 8.81
N GLY A 123 -0.06 -17.21 9.33
CA GLY A 123 -1.02 -16.96 10.42
C GLY A 123 -2.39 -16.44 9.98
N ALA A 124 -2.60 -16.19 8.68
CA ALA A 124 -3.91 -15.83 8.15
C ALA A 124 -4.80 -17.07 7.99
N PHE A 125 -6.05 -16.99 8.46
CA PHE A 125 -7.04 -18.07 8.36
C PHE A 125 -6.51 -19.43 8.87
N ASP A 126 -5.77 -19.40 9.98
CA ASP A 126 -5.19 -20.59 10.61
C ASP A 126 -4.32 -21.44 9.65
N ASP A 127 -3.67 -20.78 8.68
CA ASP A 127 -2.81 -21.42 7.69
C ASP A 127 -3.49 -22.54 6.88
N ASP A 128 -4.79 -22.40 6.60
CA ASP A 128 -5.60 -23.46 5.97
C ASP A 128 -5.26 -23.74 4.49
N GLY A 129 -4.32 -22.98 3.90
CA GLY A 129 -3.85 -23.14 2.53
C GLY A 129 -4.88 -22.77 1.47
N LYS A 130 -5.93 -22.01 1.81
CA LYS A 130 -7.01 -21.62 0.89
C LYS A 130 -6.93 -20.16 0.48
N PHE A 131 -7.59 -19.84 -0.62
CA PHE A 131 -7.79 -18.45 -1.04
C PHE A 131 -9.11 -17.91 -0.47
N HIS A 132 -9.03 -16.81 0.27
CA HIS A 132 -10.15 -16.12 0.90
C HIS A 132 -10.43 -14.82 0.15
N PRO A 133 -11.40 -14.81 -0.78
CA PRO A 133 -11.70 -13.63 -1.56
C PRO A 133 -12.20 -12.49 -0.67
N PHE A 134 -11.90 -11.25 -1.02
CA PHE A 134 -12.61 -10.12 -0.41
C PHE A 134 -14.09 -10.17 -0.80
N ALA A 135 -14.93 -9.61 0.07
CA ALA A 135 -16.33 -9.37 -0.27
C ALA A 135 -16.43 -8.53 -1.56
N ASP A 136 -17.51 -8.72 -2.32
CA ASP A 136 -17.71 -7.99 -3.57
C ASP A 136 -17.80 -6.49 -3.29
N GLY A 137 -16.94 -5.71 -3.95
CA GLY A 137 -16.83 -4.28 -3.68
C GLY A 137 -16.25 -3.94 -2.29
N GLY A 138 -15.61 -4.90 -1.62
CA GLY A 138 -14.78 -4.64 -0.45
C GLY A 138 -13.50 -3.91 -0.83
N ILE A 139 -13.01 -3.10 0.10
CA ILE A 139 -11.65 -2.56 0.03
C ILE A 139 -10.84 -3.32 1.06
N GLY A 140 -10.05 -4.29 0.61
CA GLY A 140 -9.17 -5.01 1.53
C GLY A 140 -8.08 -4.11 2.11
N HIS A 141 -7.27 -4.68 2.98
CA HIS A 141 -6.12 -3.99 3.56
C HIS A 141 -5.11 -3.56 2.48
N ARG A 142 -4.33 -2.50 2.75
CA ARG A 142 -3.32 -1.90 1.83
C ARG A 142 -3.87 -1.24 0.57
N VAL A 143 -4.95 -0.48 0.73
CA VAL A 143 -5.44 0.44 -0.31
C VAL A 143 -4.65 1.75 -0.30
N SER A 144 -4.43 2.31 -1.48
CA SER A 144 -3.97 3.69 -1.62
C SER A 144 -4.89 4.52 -2.46
N CYS A 145 -5.44 5.59 -1.88
CA CYS A 145 -6.41 6.46 -2.53
C CYS A 145 -5.84 7.85 -2.76
N THR A 146 -5.98 8.35 -4.00
CA THR A 146 -5.58 9.70 -4.39
C THR A 146 -6.63 10.35 -5.29
N GLN A 147 -6.42 11.64 -5.57
CA GLN A 147 -7.26 12.39 -6.49
C GLN A 147 -7.17 11.82 -7.90
N LEU A 148 -8.30 11.88 -8.59
CA LEU A 148 -8.35 11.65 -10.02
C LEU A 148 -7.77 12.86 -10.75
N ASP A 149 -7.24 12.61 -11.94
CA ASP A 149 -6.86 13.66 -12.87
C ASP A 149 -8.11 14.41 -13.40
N ALA A 150 -7.94 15.47 -14.19
CA ALA A 150 -9.06 16.26 -14.71
C ALA A 150 -10.01 15.45 -15.62
N ASN A 151 -9.56 14.30 -16.14
CA ASN A 151 -10.34 13.39 -16.97
C ASN A 151 -10.95 12.24 -16.15
N GLY A 152 -10.90 12.29 -14.82
CA GLY A 152 -11.47 11.27 -13.94
C GLY A 152 -10.65 9.98 -13.87
N ARG A 153 -9.37 10.00 -14.23
CA ARG A 153 -8.50 8.83 -14.23
C ARG A 153 -7.62 8.80 -12.98
N LEU A 154 -7.42 7.60 -12.46
CA LEU A 154 -6.45 7.37 -11.40
C LEU A 154 -5.06 7.21 -12.03
N ILE A 155 -4.17 8.17 -11.78
CA ILE A 155 -2.74 8.08 -12.09
C ILE A 155 -1.99 8.16 -10.78
N THR A 156 -1.40 7.04 -10.36
CA THR A 156 -0.74 6.92 -9.07
C THR A 156 0.27 5.79 -9.09
N ASN A 157 1.32 5.92 -8.29
CA ASN A 157 2.33 4.89 -8.10
C ASN A 157 2.46 4.64 -6.60
N VAL A 158 2.57 3.37 -6.22
CA VAL A 158 2.55 2.89 -4.85
C VAL A 158 3.74 1.96 -4.64
N VAL A 159 4.43 2.19 -3.52
CA VAL A 159 5.39 1.25 -2.96
C VAL A 159 4.82 0.75 -1.64
N ALA A 160 4.63 -0.55 -1.50
CA ALA A 160 4.12 -1.17 -0.29
C ALA A 160 5.08 -2.25 0.20
N GLY A 161 5.84 -1.94 1.25
CA GLY A 161 6.81 -2.84 1.86
C GLY A 161 6.36 -3.41 3.21
N GLY A 162 6.94 -4.56 3.58
CA GLY A 162 6.58 -5.28 4.81
C GLY A 162 5.25 -6.00 4.69
N LEU A 163 4.96 -6.55 3.50
CA LEU A 163 3.74 -7.30 3.24
C LEU A 163 4.00 -8.80 3.46
N ALA A 164 3.19 -9.47 4.27
CA ALA A 164 3.22 -10.92 4.36
C ALA A 164 2.87 -11.56 3.01
N ALA A 165 3.37 -12.76 2.75
CA ALA A 165 3.01 -13.49 1.55
C ALA A 165 1.49 -13.76 1.52
N SER A 166 0.80 -13.91 2.65
CA SER A 166 -0.67 -14.01 2.69
C SER A 166 -1.43 -12.82 2.09
N ALA A 167 -0.82 -11.64 1.98
CA ALA A 167 -1.50 -10.34 1.78
C ALA A 167 -2.48 -9.96 2.92
N SER A 168 -2.48 -10.69 4.04
CA SER A 168 -3.31 -10.39 5.21
C SER A 168 -2.66 -9.33 6.10
N PRO A 169 -3.44 -8.42 6.73
CA PRO A 169 -2.95 -7.69 7.89
C PRO A 169 -2.68 -8.66 9.05
N LYS A 170 -3.52 -9.69 9.24
CA LYS A 170 -3.50 -10.61 10.40
C LYS A 170 -2.36 -11.65 10.38
N GLY A 171 -1.59 -11.73 9.31
CA GLY A 171 -0.41 -12.60 9.25
C GLY A 171 0.78 -12.03 10.02
N GLU A 172 0.52 -11.44 11.19
CA GLU A 172 1.37 -10.43 11.81
C GLU A 172 2.64 -11.05 12.39
N CYS A 173 3.70 -10.90 11.61
CA CYS A 173 5.01 -10.62 12.15
C CYS A 173 5.33 -9.14 11.87
N TYR A 174 6.14 -8.53 12.74
CA TYR A 174 6.64 -7.17 12.53
C TYR A 174 7.82 -7.24 11.58
N ALA A 175 7.81 -6.41 10.54
CA ALA A 175 8.93 -6.36 9.61
C ALA A 175 10.26 -6.09 10.39
N PRO A 176 11.39 -6.74 10.04
CA PRO A 176 12.64 -6.76 10.80
C PRO A 176 13.17 -5.38 11.20
N GLN A 177 12.82 -4.33 10.46
CA GLN A 177 13.18 -2.94 10.72
C GLN A 177 12.51 -2.34 11.97
N PHE A 178 11.40 -2.91 12.46
CA PHE A 178 10.73 -2.50 13.70
C PHE A 178 11.31 -3.24 14.91
N THR A 179 12.57 -3.00 15.24
CA THR A 179 13.31 -3.73 16.29
C THR A 179 13.06 -3.25 17.72
N ARG A 180 12.44 -2.08 17.91
CA ARG A 180 12.32 -1.46 19.25
C ARG A 180 11.05 -1.91 19.97
N GLY A 181 11.22 -2.74 20.99
CA GLY A 181 10.11 -3.21 21.84
C GLY A 181 9.31 -4.36 21.26
N VAL A 182 9.76 -4.92 20.13
CA VAL A 182 9.17 -6.10 19.50
C VAL A 182 10.05 -7.32 19.82
N PRO A 183 9.49 -8.38 20.43
CA PRO A 183 10.18 -9.66 20.62
C PRO A 183 10.68 -10.25 19.29
N LYS A 184 11.86 -10.88 19.27
CA LYS A 184 12.48 -11.39 18.03
C LYS A 184 11.65 -12.47 17.33
N ASP A 185 10.93 -13.26 18.11
CA ASP A 185 9.97 -14.28 17.67
C ASP A 185 8.71 -13.70 17.03
N GLN A 186 8.48 -12.40 17.17
CA GLN A 186 7.42 -11.66 16.47
C GLN A 186 7.95 -10.91 15.25
N LEU A 187 9.25 -10.96 14.93
CA LEU A 187 9.79 -10.35 13.72
C LEU A 187 9.60 -11.29 12.52
N CYS A 188 9.30 -10.72 11.35
CA CYS A 188 9.20 -11.50 10.13
C CYS A 188 10.56 -12.05 9.72
N ASP A 189 10.57 -13.25 9.13
CA ASP A 189 11.67 -13.64 8.26
C ASP A 189 11.75 -12.63 7.09
N PRO A 190 12.89 -11.93 6.88
CA PRO A 190 13.06 -11.03 5.74
C PRO A 190 12.75 -11.68 4.38
N GLN A 191 12.91 -13.00 4.26
CA GLN A 191 12.58 -13.76 3.05
C GLN A 191 11.07 -13.99 2.88
N ALA A 192 10.29 -13.93 3.96
CA ALA A 192 8.84 -14.14 3.97
C ALA A 192 8.04 -12.87 3.67
N ILE A 193 8.68 -11.70 3.71
CA ILE A 193 8.03 -10.40 3.44
C ILE A 193 8.32 -9.87 2.05
N ARG A 194 7.28 -9.30 1.46
CA ARG A 194 7.27 -8.69 0.14
C ARG A 194 7.37 -7.19 0.22
N ILE A 195 7.95 -6.65 -0.86
CA ILE A 195 7.77 -5.27 -1.27
C ILE A 195 7.15 -5.26 -2.66
N LEU A 196 6.06 -4.52 -2.78
CA LEU A 196 5.31 -4.37 -4.01
C LEU A 196 5.53 -2.98 -4.58
N TYR A 197 5.77 -2.92 -5.89
CA TYR A 197 5.79 -1.69 -6.67
C TYR A 197 4.70 -1.76 -7.72
N PHE A 198 3.70 -0.90 -7.62
CA PHE A 198 2.54 -0.97 -8.50
C PHE A 198 1.92 0.38 -8.74
N GLY A 199 1.26 0.54 -9.87
CA GLY A 199 0.72 1.84 -10.24
C GLY A 199 -0.04 1.82 -11.54
N LEU A 200 -0.69 2.94 -11.79
CA LEU A 200 -1.40 3.27 -13.02
C LEU A 200 -0.72 4.51 -13.61
N LEU A 201 -0.06 4.34 -14.76
CA LEU A 201 0.70 5.41 -15.40
C LEU A 201 -0.12 6.22 -16.41
N GLY A 202 -1.36 5.81 -16.67
CA GLY A 202 -2.26 6.44 -17.63
C GLY A 202 -2.23 5.76 -19.02
N PRO A 203 -3.14 6.16 -19.91
CA PRO A 203 -3.38 5.46 -21.18
C PRO A 203 -2.24 5.55 -22.18
N GLU A 204 -1.37 6.55 -22.04
CA GLU A 204 -0.21 6.71 -22.95
C GLU A 204 0.99 5.90 -22.51
N ALA A 205 0.96 5.26 -21.33
CA ALA A 205 2.04 4.39 -20.90
C ALA A 205 2.11 3.13 -21.77
N LYS A 206 3.34 2.74 -22.11
CA LYS A 206 3.64 1.55 -22.91
C LYS A 206 4.36 0.50 -22.08
N SER A 207 5.39 0.90 -21.35
CA SER A 207 6.25 0.00 -20.58
C SER A 207 7.00 0.76 -19.48
N ILE A 208 7.52 -0.01 -18.53
CA ILE A 208 8.49 0.45 -17.54
C ILE A 208 9.80 -0.32 -17.73
N VAL A 209 10.93 0.29 -17.36
CA VAL A 209 12.21 -0.41 -17.24
C VAL A 209 12.49 -0.61 -15.75
N ALA A 210 12.52 -1.87 -15.32
CA ALA A 210 12.81 -2.25 -13.94
C ALA A 210 13.81 -3.40 -13.91
N HIS A 211 14.75 -3.39 -12.96
CA HIS A 211 15.79 -4.43 -12.86
C HIS A 211 16.56 -4.67 -14.19
N GLY A 212 16.74 -3.61 -14.98
CA GLY A 212 17.37 -3.68 -16.31
C GLY A 212 16.53 -4.34 -17.40
N LYS A 213 15.25 -4.64 -17.16
CA LYS A 213 14.32 -5.27 -18.11
C LYS A 213 13.16 -4.35 -18.43
N GLU A 214 12.73 -4.34 -19.70
CA GLU A 214 11.50 -3.68 -20.11
C GLU A 214 10.30 -4.58 -19.82
N ILE A 215 9.30 -4.03 -19.13
CA ILE A 215 8.08 -4.72 -18.72
C ILE A 215 6.90 -3.93 -19.30
N PRO A 216 6.07 -4.53 -20.17
CA PRO A 216 4.93 -3.84 -20.76
C PRO A 216 3.88 -3.51 -19.68
N THR A 217 3.26 -2.34 -19.80
CA THR A 217 2.07 -2.02 -19.00
C THR A 217 0.85 -2.77 -19.52
N THR A 218 -0.11 -3.04 -18.65
CA THR A 218 -1.33 -3.78 -18.97
C THR A 218 -2.57 -2.88 -18.92
N GLY A 219 -3.46 -3.04 -19.88
CA GLY A 219 -4.77 -2.38 -19.90
C GLY A 219 -4.73 -0.88 -20.23
N PRO A 220 -5.91 -0.24 -20.32
CA PRO A 220 -6.02 1.18 -20.67
C PRO A 220 -5.54 2.13 -19.57
N GLU A 221 -5.35 1.65 -18.34
CA GLU A 221 -4.81 2.45 -17.23
C GLU A 221 -3.27 2.54 -17.24
N GLY A 222 -2.58 1.79 -18.11
CA GLY A 222 -1.13 1.69 -18.07
C GLY A 222 -0.66 1.04 -16.76
N ALA A 223 -1.29 -0.06 -16.37
CA ALA A 223 -1.04 -0.71 -15.08
C ALA A 223 0.25 -1.51 -15.08
N TYR A 224 0.98 -1.50 -13.97
CA TYR A 224 2.14 -2.35 -13.73
C TYR A 224 2.13 -2.86 -12.28
N LEU A 225 2.78 -4.02 -12.06
CA LEU A 225 2.93 -4.63 -10.74
C LEU A 225 4.24 -5.42 -10.71
N LEU A 226 5.08 -5.16 -9.72
CA LEU A 226 6.31 -5.86 -9.41
C LEU A 226 6.26 -6.35 -7.96
N VAL A 227 6.77 -7.57 -7.73
CA VAL A 227 6.80 -8.20 -6.40
C VAL A 227 8.22 -8.67 -6.15
N ASP A 228 8.88 -8.04 -5.17
CA ASP A 228 10.20 -8.42 -4.72
C ASP A 228 10.15 -8.89 -3.27
N ARG A 229 11.21 -9.58 -2.81
CA ARG A 229 11.46 -9.76 -1.37
C ARG A 229 12.01 -8.46 -0.80
N ILE A 230 11.70 -8.16 0.46
CA ILE A 230 12.21 -6.92 1.07
C ILE A 230 13.75 -6.92 1.13
N GLY A 231 14.40 -8.08 1.30
CA GLY A 231 15.85 -8.17 1.48
C GLY A 231 16.41 -7.15 2.49
N ASP A 232 17.55 -6.54 2.19
CA ASP A 232 18.13 -5.43 2.97
C ASP A 232 17.57 -4.05 2.60
N SER A 233 16.57 -3.96 1.70
CA SER A 233 16.07 -2.68 1.17
C SER A 233 15.46 -1.76 2.24
N GLY A 234 15.21 -2.28 3.45
CA GLY A 234 14.82 -1.50 4.63
C GLY A 234 13.48 -0.76 4.52
N ALA A 235 12.80 -0.85 3.38
CA ALA A 235 11.59 -0.11 3.06
C ALA A 235 10.37 -0.72 3.78
N GLY A 236 10.15 -0.30 5.02
CA GLY A 236 8.89 -0.51 5.73
C GLY A 236 7.87 0.57 5.40
N GLY A 237 6.64 0.16 5.13
CA GLY A 237 5.51 1.07 5.01
C GLY A 237 4.99 1.26 3.59
N MET A 238 4.19 2.30 3.41
CA MET A 238 3.49 2.58 2.16
C MET A 238 3.78 4.01 1.71
N GLY A 239 4.32 4.16 0.50
CA GLY A 239 4.45 5.44 -0.22
C GLY A 239 3.48 5.46 -1.39
N SER A 240 2.83 6.60 -1.66
CA SER A 240 1.84 6.72 -2.73
C SER A 240 1.61 8.16 -3.19
N GLY A 241 0.93 8.32 -4.33
CA GLY A 241 0.33 9.59 -4.77
C GLY A 241 1.21 10.37 -5.73
N THR A 242 2.20 9.72 -6.35
CA THR A 242 3.13 10.32 -7.31
C THR A 242 2.71 10.00 -8.74
N LEU A 243 3.00 10.91 -9.68
CA LEU A 243 2.78 10.69 -11.12
C LEU A 243 3.74 9.67 -11.74
N PHE A 244 4.90 9.51 -11.11
CA PHE A 244 5.95 8.59 -11.52
C PHE A 244 6.40 7.71 -10.34
N PRO A 245 6.91 6.49 -10.61
CA PRO A 245 7.28 5.53 -9.57
C PRO A 245 8.62 5.87 -8.92
N THR A 246 8.63 6.90 -8.07
CA THR A 246 9.81 7.30 -7.28
C THR A 246 10.10 6.28 -6.18
N SER A 247 11.37 6.08 -5.84
CA SER A 247 11.80 5.12 -4.79
C SER A 247 11.43 3.66 -5.13
N SER A 248 11.64 3.25 -6.37
CA SER A 248 11.37 1.91 -6.88
C SER A 248 12.54 1.39 -7.71
N PRO A 249 12.63 0.09 -8.02
CA PRO A 249 13.61 -0.45 -8.98
C PRO A 249 13.34 -0.01 -10.42
N ILE A 250 12.33 0.83 -10.65
CA ILE A 250 11.96 1.36 -11.96
C ILE A 250 12.85 2.56 -12.26
N THR A 251 13.57 2.49 -13.37
CA THR A 251 14.52 3.51 -13.81
C THR A 251 14.02 4.30 -15.01
N GLU A 252 12.98 3.82 -15.70
CA GLU A 252 12.43 4.51 -16.87
C GLU A 252 10.93 4.17 -17.03
N VAL A 253 10.16 5.14 -17.49
CA VAL A 253 8.80 4.93 -18.02
C VAL A 253 8.81 5.33 -19.50
N ARG A 254 8.26 4.48 -20.36
CA ARG A 254 8.17 4.73 -21.82
C ARG A 254 6.71 4.88 -22.25
N PHE A 255 6.47 5.82 -23.15
CA PHE A 255 5.15 6.16 -23.63
C PHE A 255 4.93 5.75 -25.08
N LYS A 256 3.66 5.71 -25.50
CA LYS A 256 3.23 5.30 -26.85
C LYS A 256 3.67 6.28 -27.94
N ASP A 257 3.82 7.56 -27.60
CA ASP A 257 4.32 8.62 -28.49
C ASP A 257 5.84 8.57 -28.73
N GLY A 258 6.55 7.63 -28.09
CA GLY A 258 8.00 7.48 -28.18
C GLY A 258 8.78 8.31 -27.15
N SER A 259 8.11 9.16 -26.37
CA SER A 259 8.75 9.84 -25.23
C SER A 259 9.07 8.86 -24.11
N SER A 260 10.05 9.21 -23.28
CA SER A 260 10.35 8.48 -22.06
C SER A 260 10.74 9.41 -20.92
N CYS A 261 10.56 8.91 -19.71
CA CYS A 261 10.90 9.61 -18.47
C CYS A 261 11.89 8.75 -17.68
N ALA A 262 13.10 9.28 -17.49
CA ALA A 262 14.09 8.67 -16.61
C ALA A 262 13.72 8.90 -15.14
N ILE A 263 13.76 7.84 -14.35
CA ILE A 263 13.45 7.83 -12.93
C ILE A 263 14.74 7.65 -12.13
N LYS A 264 15.03 8.61 -11.26
CA LYS A 264 16.17 8.59 -10.35
C LYS A 264 15.66 8.27 -8.92
N PRO A 265 16.54 7.79 -8.02
CA PRO A 265 16.16 7.59 -6.61
C PRO A 265 15.61 8.85 -5.94
N SER A 266 16.07 10.04 -6.36
CA SER A 266 15.61 11.34 -5.87
C SER A 266 14.27 11.80 -6.46
N GLY A 267 13.75 11.11 -7.48
CA GLY A 267 12.54 11.51 -8.19
C GLY A 267 12.63 11.28 -9.69
N ALA A 268 11.53 11.53 -10.40
CA ALA A 268 11.55 11.67 -11.85
C ALA A 268 12.41 12.87 -12.25
N ASP A 269 12.99 12.84 -13.45
CA ASP A 269 13.66 14.02 -14.01
C ASP A 269 12.69 15.21 -14.07
N GLU A 270 13.17 16.44 -13.87
CA GLU A 270 12.32 17.64 -13.85
C GLU A 270 11.63 17.87 -15.20
N ALA A 271 12.24 17.38 -16.29
CA ALA A 271 11.68 17.43 -17.64
C ALA A 271 10.62 16.35 -17.91
N CYS A 272 10.34 15.44 -16.97
CA CYS A 272 9.39 14.37 -17.18
C CYS A 272 7.96 14.90 -17.29
N VAL A 273 7.38 14.71 -18.47
CA VAL A 273 5.95 14.91 -18.74
C VAL A 273 5.29 13.55 -18.84
N ASN A 274 4.12 13.40 -18.22
CA ASN A 274 3.25 12.26 -18.47
C ASN A 274 2.22 12.68 -19.54
N PRO A 275 2.34 12.24 -20.80
CA PRO A 275 1.46 12.68 -21.88
C PRO A 275 -0.01 12.33 -21.64
N GLY A 276 -0.26 11.30 -20.83
CA GLY A 276 -1.59 10.86 -20.46
C GLY A 276 -2.18 11.60 -19.25
N TYR A 277 -1.45 12.47 -18.55
CA TYR A 277 -1.92 13.14 -17.34
C TYR A 277 -2.61 14.47 -17.64
N ALA A 278 -3.81 14.68 -17.08
CA ALA A 278 -4.49 15.96 -17.13
C ALA A 278 -4.54 16.60 -15.73
N ALA A 279 -3.79 17.67 -15.52
CA ALA A 279 -3.78 18.39 -14.25
C ALA A 279 -5.19 18.93 -13.92
N PRO A 280 -5.71 18.69 -12.71
CA PRO A 280 -6.98 19.26 -12.28
C PRO A 280 -6.98 20.80 -12.40
N PRO A 281 -8.10 21.44 -12.79
CA PRO A 281 -8.14 22.88 -13.07
C PRO A 281 -7.83 23.71 -11.83
N GLU A 282 -7.01 24.75 -11.94
CA GLU A 282 -6.67 25.59 -10.79
C GLU A 282 -7.92 26.20 -10.13
N SER A 283 -7.85 26.34 -8.81
CA SER A 283 -8.93 26.97 -8.06
C SER A 283 -8.95 28.47 -8.35
N THR A 284 -10.11 29.01 -8.71
CA THR A 284 -10.31 30.46 -8.90
C THR A 284 -10.54 31.22 -7.59
N LEU A 285 -10.60 30.52 -6.46
CA LEU A 285 -10.79 31.13 -5.13
C LEU A 285 -9.57 31.96 -4.73
N THR A 286 -9.83 33.06 -4.05
CA THR A 286 -8.84 33.98 -3.48
C THR A 286 -8.78 33.86 -1.96
N GLU A 287 -7.77 34.45 -1.32
CA GLU A 287 -7.70 34.53 0.14
C GLU A 287 -8.91 35.25 0.76
N ALA A 288 -9.50 36.21 0.05
CA ALA A 288 -10.67 36.92 0.51
C ALA A 288 -11.89 35.99 0.62
N ASP A 289 -12.04 35.06 -0.33
CA ASP A 289 -13.16 34.11 -0.40
C ASP A 289 -13.12 33.09 0.73
N VAL A 290 -11.93 32.75 1.23
CA VAL A 290 -11.75 31.74 2.28
C VAL A 290 -11.51 32.32 3.67
N LYS A 291 -11.55 33.64 3.83
CA LYS A 291 -11.24 34.28 5.12
C LYS A 291 -12.33 34.01 6.15
N SER A 292 -11.95 33.60 7.36
CA SER A 292 -12.90 33.32 8.44
C SER A 292 -12.35 33.66 9.82
N LYS A 293 -13.23 34.07 10.73
CA LYS A 293 -12.86 34.38 12.12
C LYS A 293 -12.57 33.10 12.89
N ILE A 294 -11.33 32.94 13.35
CA ILE A 294 -10.93 31.78 14.15
C ILE A 294 -11.18 32.01 15.64
N THR A 295 -11.73 30.99 16.31
CA THR A 295 -11.96 30.95 17.75
C THR A 295 -11.14 29.82 18.37
N VAL A 296 -10.51 30.08 19.52
CA VAL A 296 -9.72 29.09 20.26
C VAL A 296 -10.31 28.89 21.65
N ARG A 297 -10.54 27.64 22.05
CA ARG A 297 -10.95 27.26 23.41
C ARG A 297 -9.97 26.28 24.02
N LYS A 298 -9.53 26.57 25.24
CA LYS A 298 -8.56 25.77 26.00
C LYS A 298 -9.26 25.14 27.21
N THR A 299 -9.07 23.85 27.40
CA THR A 299 -9.61 23.10 28.55
C THR A 299 -8.52 22.25 29.16
N LYS A 300 -8.41 22.22 30.49
CA LYS A 300 -7.44 21.40 31.21
C LYS A 300 -7.87 19.93 31.12
N GLY A 301 -6.95 19.04 30.76
CA GLY A 301 -7.21 17.60 30.71
C GLY A 301 -7.34 17.00 32.11
N LYS A 302 -8.04 15.86 32.22
CA LYS A 302 -8.31 15.17 33.50
C LYS A 302 -7.05 14.82 34.32
N ARG A 303 -5.86 14.76 33.71
CA ARG A 303 -4.57 14.43 34.36
C ARG A 303 -3.64 15.64 34.60
N GLY A 304 -4.17 16.85 34.75
CA GLY A 304 -3.46 18.00 35.34
C GLY A 304 -2.38 18.70 34.49
N HIS A 305 -1.64 17.97 33.64
CA HIS A 305 -0.45 18.46 32.92
C HIS A 305 -0.62 18.56 31.40
N ARG A 306 -1.81 18.27 30.89
CA ARG A 306 -2.09 18.27 29.44
C ARG A 306 -3.32 19.09 29.13
N TRP A 307 -3.26 19.83 28.04
CA TRP A 307 -4.35 20.69 27.57
C TRP A 307 -5.07 20.05 26.39
N LYS A 308 -6.39 20.22 26.38
CA LYS A 308 -7.23 20.01 25.21
C LYS A 308 -7.53 21.39 24.61
N VAL A 309 -7.11 21.59 23.37
CA VAL A 309 -7.35 22.83 22.63
C VAL A 309 -8.27 22.56 21.46
N ARG A 310 -9.32 23.36 21.34
CA ARG A 310 -10.23 23.36 20.18
C ARG A 310 -10.03 24.65 19.40
N VAL A 311 -9.77 24.52 18.11
CA VAL A 311 -9.74 25.63 17.17
C VAL A 311 -10.94 25.49 16.26
N SER A 312 -11.79 26.52 16.18
CA SER A 312 -13.05 26.46 15.44
C SER A 312 -13.33 27.72 14.64
N PHE A 313 -13.99 27.56 13.51
CA PHE A 313 -14.40 28.64 12.61
C PHE A 313 -15.61 28.19 11.77
N ARG A 314 -16.31 29.13 11.13
CA ARG A 314 -17.33 28.77 10.12
C ARG A 314 -16.65 28.58 8.78
N ALA A 315 -16.93 27.47 8.09
CA ALA A 315 -16.42 27.16 6.77
C ALA A 315 -16.91 28.21 5.75
N PRO A 316 -16.04 29.07 5.20
CA PRO A 316 -16.48 30.04 4.19
C PRO A 316 -16.82 29.36 2.86
N VAL A 317 -16.11 28.29 2.52
CA VAL A 317 -16.30 27.49 1.31
C VAL A 317 -16.68 26.04 1.68
N ALA A 318 -17.53 25.41 0.87
CA ALA A 318 -17.88 24.01 1.05
C ALA A 318 -16.71 23.06 0.73
N ILE A 319 -16.74 21.86 1.31
CA ILE A 319 -15.91 20.72 0.92
C ILE A 319 -16.86 19.66 0.35
N PRO A 320 -17.01 19.57 -0.98
CA PRO A 320 -17.94 18.63 -1.59
C PRO A 320 -17.42 17.19 -1.63
N ASP A 321 -16.10 17.01 -1.60
CA ASP A 321 -15.44 15.73 -1.79
C ASP A 321 -14.02 15.74 -1.17
N ALA A 322 -13.22 14.70 -1.41
CA ALA A 322 -11.87 14.59 -0.85
C ALA A 322 -10.83 15.47 -1.58
N GLY A 323 -11.20 16.21 -2.64
CA GLY A 323 -10.29 17.04 -3.44
C GLY A 323 -9.86 18.33 -2.79
N SER A 324 -10.51 18.72 -1.69
CA SER A 324 -10.15 19.90 -0.91
C SER A 324 -10.28 19.61 0.59
N ALA A 325 -9.51 20.34 1.39
CA ALA A 325 -9.56 20.25 2.84
C ALA A 325 -9.33 21.62 3.48
N TYR A 326 -9.88 21.80 4.67
CA TYR A 326 -9.30 22.73 5.64
C TYR A 326 -8.21 22.00 6.41
N SER A 327 -7.10 22.66 6.66
CA SER A 327 -6.07 22.16 7.57
C SER A 327 -5.63 23.20 8.56
N ILE A 328 -5.02 22.72 9.63
CA ILE A 328 -4.34 23.53 10.60
C ILE A 328 -2.97 22.93 10.88
N TYR A 329 -1.95 23.78 10.92
CA TYR A 329 -0.64 23.43 11.42
C TYR A 329 -0.28 24.36 12.57
N LEU A 330 0.03 23.80 13.73
CA LEU A 330 0.47 24.50 14.93
C LEU A 330 1.96 24.29 15.16
N SER A 331 2.74 25.36 15.12
CA SER A 331 4.13 25.37 15.61
C SER A 331 4.12 25.31 17.14
N VAL A 332 4.89 24.36 17.69
CA VAL A 332 5.04 24.18 19.14
C VAL A 332 6.21 25.02 19.68
N PRO A 333 6.19 25.40 20.98
CA PRO A 333 7.27 26.16 21.59
C PRO A 333 8.64 25.44 21.51
N PRO A 334 9.76 26.17 21.32
CA PRO A 334 11.10 25.60 21.12
C PRO A 334 11.56 24.65 22.25
N ASN A 335 11.07 24.85 23.47
CA ASN A 335 11.47 24.07 24.65
C ASN A 335 10.81 22.68 24.73
N THR A 336 9.98 22.30 23.75
CA THR A 336 9.43 20.94 23.64
C THR A 336 10.32 20.11 22.71
N GLN A 337 11.16 19.23 23.25
CA GLN A 337 12.20 18.48 22.52
C GLN A 337 11.69 17.46 21.47
N ARG A 338 10.39 17.44 21.12
CA ARG A 338 9.85 16.49 20.15
C ARG A 338 8.81 17.17 19.25
N HIS A 339 9.12 17.19 17.95
CA HIS A 339 8.28 17.59 16.80
C HIS A 339 8.12 19.11 16.60
N ARG A 340 8.59 19.65 15.45
CA ARG A 340 8.52 21.10 15.12
C ARG A 340 7.10 21.66 14.86
N GLY A 341 6.05 20.86 15.08
CA GLY A 341 4.66 21.28 15.00
C GLY A 341 3.70 20.10 14.92
N ILE A 342 2.40 20.36 15.09
CA ILE A 342 1.32 19.38 15.05
C ILE A 342 0.27 19.90 14.07
N GLY A 343 -0.18 19.07 13.14
CA GLY A 343 -1.21 19.45 12.18
C GLY A 343 -2.24 18.37 11.93
N THR A 344 -3.34 18.76 11.34
CA THR A 344 -4.44 17.88 10.92
C THR A 344 -5.28 18.57 9.84
N SER A 345 -6.14 17.81 9.17
CA SER A 345 -7.06 18.31 8.14
C SER A 345 -8.48 17.80 8.36
N THR A 346 -9.44 18.38 7.67
CA THR A 346 -10.80 17.88 7.61
C THR A 346 -10.87 16.64 6.73
N PHE A 347 -11.48 15.57 7.23
CA PHE A 347 -11.62 14.30 6.53
C PHE A 347 -13.07 14.00 6.15
N LYS A 348 -13.89 15.03 5.97
CA LYS A 348 -15.31 14.85 5.64
C LYS A 348 -15.82 15.96 4.75
N ASN A 349 -16.95 15.71 4.11
CA ASN A 349 -17.67 16.74 3.37
C ASN A 349 -18.22 17.78 4.35
N LEU A 350 -18.21 19.04 3.93
CA LEU A 350 -18.64 20.18 4.72
C LEU A 350 -19.48 21.11 3.88
N LYS A 351 -20.57 21.63 4.46
CA LYS A 351 -21.34 22.71 3.82
C LYS A 351 -20.71 24.06 4.16
N ALA A 352 -20.84 25.02 3.25
CA ALA A 352 -20.54 26.41 3.58
C ALA A 352 -21.38 26.86 4.78
N GLY A 353 -20.77 27.62 5.69
CA GLY A 353 -21.35 28.06 6.97
C GLY A 353 -21.28 27.05 8.12
N GLU A 354 -20.95 25.78 7.85
CA GLU A 354 -20.80 24.74 8.88
C GLU A 354 -19.63 25.09 9.82
N THR A 355 -19.73 24.71 11.10
CA THR A 355 -18.63 24.94 12.05
C THR A 355 -17.59 23.84 11.93
N VAL A 356 -16.38 24.22 11.51
CA VAL A 356 -15.21 23.35 11.52
C VAL A 356 -14.56 23.40 12.89
N THR A 357 -14.17 22.24 13.43
CA THR A 357 -13.45 22.17 14.71
C THR A 357 -12.28 21.21 14.63
N PHE A 358 -11.08 21.74 14.83
CA PHE A 358 -9.88 20.94 15.07
C PHE A 358 -9.67 20.76 16.57
N THR A 359 -9.46 19.51 17.00
CA THR A 359 -9.23 19.19 18.41
C THR A 359 -7.84 18.61 18.60
N PHE A 360 -7.01 19.32 19.34
CA PHE A 360 -5.71 18.84 19.79
C PHE A 360 -5.85 18.34 21.21
N ASN A 361 -5.82 17.02 21.35
CA ASN A 361 -5.78 16.39 22.66
C ASN A 361 -4.33 16.34 23.13
N SER A 362 -4.12 16.44 24.43
CA SER A 362 -2.81 16.18 25.04
C SER A 362 -1.69 17.17 24.68
N LEU A 363 -1.98 18.44 24.36
CA LEU A 363 -0.94 19.45 24.18
C LEU A 363 -0.23 19.70 25.52
N GLY A 364 1.10 19.56 25.52
CA GLY A 364 1.97 19.78 26.67
C GLY A 364 3.02 20.85 26.39
N GLY A 365 3.71 21.32 27.42
CA GLY A 365 4.71 22.37 27.27
C GLY A 365 4.13 23.78 27.43
N HIS A 366 4.82 24.56 28.26
CA HIS A 366 4.52 25.96 28.52
C HIS A 366 4.90 26.81 27.31
N GLY A 367 4.13 27.86 27.02
CA GLY A 367 4.51 28.85 26.01
C GLY A 367 3.46 29.10 24.94
N ARG A 368 3.89 29.82 23.89
CA ARG A 368 3.02 30.32 22.83
C ARG A 368 3.02 29.38 21.64
N TYR A 369 1.81 29.03 21.22
CA TYR A 369 1.52 28.27 20.02
C TYR A 369 1.09 29.25 18.93
N HIS A 370 1.58 29.02 17.72
CA HIS A 370 1.20 29.77 16.53
C HIS A 370 0.80 28.80 15.44
N GLY A 371 -0.16 29.17 14.61
CA GLY A 371 -0.54 28.35 13.48
C GLY A 371 -1.39 29.10 12.48
N THR A 372 -1.64 28.43 11.37
CA THR A 372 -2.46 28.97 10.29
C THR A 372 -3.46 27.91 9.88
N VAL A 373 -4.72 28.31 9.74
CA VAL A 373 -5.74 27.51 9.08
C VAL A 373 -5.67 27.81 7.60
N ARG A 374 -5.56 26.78 6.77
CA ARG A 374 -5.52 26.90 5.31
C ARG A 374 -6.65 26.11 4.67
N TYR A 375 -7.10 26.58 3.52
CA TYR A 375 -7.97 25.85 2.61
C TYR A 375 -7.22 25.58 1.33
N GLY A 376 -7.35 24.39 0.77
CA GLY A 376 -6.75 24.11 -0.53
C GLY A 376 -6.98 22.68 -0.97
N ARG A 377 -6.41 22.37 -2.14
CA ARG A 377 -6.46 21.02 -2.69
C ARG A 377 -5.59 20.08 -1.88
N VAL A 378 -6.01 18.82 -1.83
CA VAL A 378 -5.27 17.75 -1.16
C VAL A 378 -5.13 16.55 -2.09
N ASN A 379 -3.94 15.96 -2.09
CA ASN A 379 -3.72 14.68 -2.74
C ASN A 379 -3.87 13.56 -1.69
N GLY A 380 -4.91 12.75 -1.86
CA GLY A 380 -5.18 11.56 -1.06
C GLY A 380 -5.81 11.77 0.32
N MET A 381 -6.15 10.63 0.95
CA MET A 381 -6.96 10.56 2.19
C MET A 381 -6.38 11.38 3.35
N PHE A 382 -5.05 11.40 3.50
CA PHE A 382 -4.35 12.14 4.57
C PHE A 382 -3.62 13.37 4.08
N GLY A 383 -3.94 13.82 2.87
CA GLY A 383 -3.37 15.03 2.31
C GLY A 383 -3.63 16.20 3.26
N THR A 384 -2.56 16.91 3.59
CA THR A 384 -2.70 18.28 4.07
C THR A 384 -2.65 19.18 2.85
N PRO A 385 -3.50 20.22 2.77
CA PRO A 385 -3.33 21.27 1.79
C PRO A 385 -1.88 21.70 1.80
N ALA A 386 -1.30 21.80 0.61
CA ALA A 386 0.08 22.22 0.46
C ALA A 386 0.28 23.59 1.13
N ARG A 387 1.55 23.93 1.43
CA ARG A 387 1.88 25.14 2.21
C ARG A 387 1.40 26.44 1.55
N ASP A 388 1.12 26.38 0.26
CA ASP A 388 0.58 27.41 -0.63
C ASP A 388 -0.96 27.50 -0.63
N GLY A 389 -1.68 26.64 0.08
CA GLY A 389 -3.14 26.75 0.22
C GLY A 389 -3.57 28.10 0.79
N LEU A 390 -4.76 28.58 0.43
CA LEU A 390 -5.29 29.89 0.80
C LEU A 390 -5.43 30.06 2.32
N GLU A 391 -4.99 31.19 2.87
CA GLU A 391 -5.09 31.47 4.30
C GLU A 391 -6.54 31.75 4.72
N VAL A 392 -7.08 30.89 5.58
CA VAL A 392 -8.41 31.08 6.19
C VAL A 392 -8.31 32.00 7.41
N GLY A 393 -7.24 31.83 8.20
CA GLY A 393 -6.95 32.69 9.33
C GLY A 393 -5.83 32.17 10.23
N LYS A 394 -5.26 33.08 11.03
CA LYS A 394 -4.16 32.78 11.95
C LYS A 394 -4.66 32.41 13.34
N VAL A 395 -3.89 31.55 14.01
CA VAL A 395 -4.15 31.03 15.34
C VAL A 395 -2.96 31.37 16.23
N SER A 396 -3.22 31.95 17.39
CA SER A 396 -2.20 32.18 18.41
C SER A 396 -2.80 32.06 19.80
N PHE A 397 -2.20 31.24 20.64
CA PHE A 397 -2.62 31.09 22.04
C PHE A 397 -1.44 30.69 22.92
N ARG A 398 -1.56 30.97 24.23
CA ARG A 398 -0.57 30.58 25.23
C ARG A 398 -1.14 29.50 26.15
N LEU A 399 -0.36 28.44 26.37
CA LEU A 399 -0.60 27.49 27.45
C LEU A 399 0.20 27.94 28.68
N PRO A 400 -0.43 27.92 29.87
CA PRO A 400 0.19 28.36 31.11
C PRO A 400 1.32 27.44 31.49
#